data_AF-A0A3D6EL49-F1
#
_entry.id   AF-A0A3D6EL49-F1
#
_cell.length_a   1.000
_cell.length_b   1.000
_cell.length_c   1.000
_cell.angle_alpha   90.00
_cell.angle_beta   90.00
_cell.angle_gamma   90.00
#
_symmetry.space_group_name_H-M   'P 1'
#
loop_
_entity.id
_entity.type
_entity.pdbx_description
1 polymer ?
#
loop_
_entity_poly.entity_id
_entity_poly.type
_entity_poly.pdbx_seq_one_letter_code
_entity_poly.pdbx_strand_id
1 'polypeptide(L)'
;MTAGEAFNQIRAVADPWPNAFLETAAGTIKVAWALPTELPCPRGCFRPSREGVLLGFADGALRIHTLKADGVRLERPSDQASAFRLLGVLEG
;
A
#
# COMPACT_ATOMS: atom_id res chain seq x y z
N MET A 1 -0.02 9.20 -10.56
CA MET A 1 0.67 7.91 -10.54
C MET A 1 -0.35 6.82 -10.86
N THR A 2 -0.02 6.00 -11.86
CA THR A 2 -0.76 4.79 -12.22
C THR A 2 -0.38 3.62 -11.32
N ALA A 3 -1.18 2.55 -11.30
CA ALA A 3 -0.84 1.34 -10.57
C ALA A 3 0.46 0.70 -11.10
N GLY A 4 0.66 0.72 -12.42
CA GLY A 4 1.88 0.21 -13.05
C GLY A 4 3.13 1.00 -12.68
N GLU A 5 3.06 2.34 -12.65
CA GLU A 5 4.16 3.19 -12.19
C GLU A 5 4.52 2.90 -10.72
N ALA A 6 3.50 2.81 -9.85
CA ALA A 6 3.70 2.53 -8.44
C ALA A 6 4.33 1.14 -8.22
N PHE A 7 3.86 0.11 -8.92
CA PHE A 7 4.44 -1.23 -8.87
C PHE A 7 5.90 -1.23 -9.31
N ASN A 8 6.22 -0.53 -10.41
CA ASN A 8 7.57 -0.42 -10.91
C ASN A 8 8.51 0.28 -9.93
N GLN A 9 8.03 1.32 -9.22
CA GLN A 9 8.82 1.97 -8.17
C GLN A 9 9.04 1.02 -6.98
N ILE A 10 7.99 0.38 -6.47
CA ILE A 10 8.08 -0.54 -5.32
C ILE A 10 9.08 -1.67 -5.61
N ARG A 11 9.02 -2.29 -6.79
CA ARG A 11 9.94 -3.40 -7.13
C ARG A 11 11.38 -2.93 -7.36
N ALA A 12 11.60 -1.70 -7.80
CA ALA A 12 12.94 -1.17 -8.05
C ALA A 12 13.71 -0.86 -6.75
N VAL A 13 12.99 -0.53 -5.68
CA VAL A 13 13.58 -0.23 -4.36
C VAL A 13 13.12 -1.23 -3.29
N ALA A 14 12.92 -2.49 -3.68
CA ALA A 14 12.46 -3.54 -2.78
C ALA A 14 13.41 -3.75 -1.57
N ASP A 15 12.92 -4.46 -0.55
CA ASP A 15 13.70 -4.86 0.63
C ASP A 15 15.07 -5.47 0.21
N PRO A 16 16.23 -5.11 0.82
CA PRO A 16 16.43 -4.56 2.17
C PRO A 16 16.45 -3.04 2.37
N TRP A 17 16.63 -2.21 1.34
CA TRP A 17 16.70 -0.73 1.48
C TRP A 17 16.59 -0.03 0.12
N PRO A 18 15.93 1.15 -0.02
CA PRO A 18 15.25 1.96 1.00
C PRO A 18 13.75 1.66 1.26
N ASN A 19 13.12 0.83 0.41
CA ASN A 19 11.66 0.70 0.24
C ASN A 19 10.99 1.96 -0.31
N ALA A 20 10.02 1.76 -1.20
CA ALA A 20 9.07 2.80 -1.54
C ALA A 20 8.20 3.12 -0.31
N PHE A 21 7.64 4.32 -0.26
CA PHE A 21 6.79 4.73 0.85
C PHE A 21 5.57 5.50 0.36
N LEU A 22 4.52 5.45 1.18
CA LEU A 22 3.37 6.33 1.10
C LEU A 22 3.52 7.39 2.19
N GLU A 23 3.39 8.65 1.80
CA GLU A 23 3.44 9.80 2.70
C GLU A 23 2.06 10.47 2.74
N THR A 24 1.60 10.80 3.94
CA THR A 24 0.38 11.56 4.23
C THR A 24 0.69 12.67 5.23
N ALA A 25 -0.27 13.55 5.49
CA ALA A 25 -0.13 14.57 6.53
C ALA A 25 0.06 13.98 7.94
N ALA A 26 -0.35 12.73 8.17
CA ALA A 26 -0.20 12.04 9.45
C ALA A 26 1.13 11.29 9.59
N GLY A 27 1.89 11.12 8.50
CA GLY A 27 3.19 10.48 8.51
C GLY A 27 3.46 9.59 7.29
N THR A 28 4.39 8.67 7.44
CA THR A 28 4.89 7.84 6.34
C THR A 28 4.86 6.36 6.69
N ILE A 29 4.48 5.51 5.73
CA ILE A 29 4.61 4.05 5.82
C ILE A 29 5.37 3.51 4.63
N LYS A 30 6.24 2.53 4.87
CA LYS A 30 6.98 1.87 3.79
C LYS A 30 6.10 0.79 3.16
N VAL A 31 6.07 0.75 1.83
CA VAL A 31 5.44 -0.31 1.04
C VAL A 31 6.55 -1.24 0.58
N ALA A 32 6.73 -2.35 1.29
CA ALA A 32 7.82 -3.28 1.03
C ALA A 32 7.51 -4.27 -0.09
N TRP A 33 6.23 -4.63 -0.26
CA TRP A 33 5.78 -5.49 -1.35
C TRP A 33 4.31 -5.27 -1.68
N ALA A 34 4.01 -5.19 -2.98
CA ALA A 34 2.66 -5.07 -3.52
C ALA A 34 2.59 -5.63 -4.94
N LEU A 35 1.40 -6.07 -5.37
CA LEU A 35 1.14 -6.61 -6.72
C LEU A 35 -0.05 -5.89 -7.36
N PRO A 36 -0.06 -5.69 -8.69
CA PRO A 36 -1.26 -5.22 -9.39
C PRO A 36 -2.46 -6.14 -9.19
N THR A 37 -3.67 -5.58 -9.20
CA THR A 37 -4.92 -6.32 -9.13
C THR A 37 -5.97 -5.72 -10.05
N GLU A 38 -6.91 -6.54 -10.52
CA GLU A 38 -8.11 -6.12 -11.26
C GLU A 38 -9.24 -5.70 -10.31
N LEU A 39 -9.11 -5.96 -9.00
CA LEU A 39 -10.10 -5.55 -8.02
C LEU A 39 -10.13 -4.02 -7.90
N PRO A 40 -11.32 -3.39 -7.97
CA PRO A 40 -11.41 -1.93 -7.97
C PRO A 40 -10.97 -1.33 -6.62
N CYS A 41 -10.37 -0.15 -6.60
CA CYS A 41 -10.17 0.61 -5.36
C CYS A 41 -10.12 2.10 -5.73
N PRO A 42 -10.92 2.98 -5.10
CA PRO A 42 -10.89 4.40 -5.43
C PRO A 42 -9.49 4.99 -5.26
N ARG A 43 -9.10 5.88 -6.19
CA ARG A 43 -7.79 6.54 -6.16
C ARG A 43 -7.57 7.23 -4.81
N GLY A 44 -6.44 6.91 -4.18
CA GLY A 44 -6.05 7.51 -2.90
C GLY A 44 -6.75 6.91 -1.67
N CYS A 45 -7.62 5.91 -1.87
CA CYS A 45 -8.22 5.14 -0.80
C CYS A 45 -7.53 3.79 -0.64
N PHE A 46 -7.69 3.18 0.53
CA PHE A 46 -7.46 1.75 0.71
C PHE A 46 -8.80 1.01 0.79
N ARG A 47 -8.79 -0.29 0.47
CA ARG A 47 -9.98 -1.14 0.61
C ARG A 47 -9.63 -2.54 1.10
N PRO A 48 -10.16 -2.98 2.25
CA PRO A 48 -10.09 -4.39 2.64
C PRO A 48 -10.87 -5.28 1.68
N SER A 49 -10.29 -6.42 1.32
CA SER A 49 -10.93 -7.43 0.48
C SER A 49 -10.63 -8.83 1.00
N ARG A 50 -11.31 -9.84 0.46
CA ARG A 50 -11.00 -11.26 0.76
C ARG A 50 -9.57 -11.63 0.38
N GLU A 51 -8.98 -10.94 -0.60
CA GLU A 51 -7.64 -11.21 -1.09
C GLU A 51 -6.55 -10.45 -0.32
N GLY A 52 -6.91 -9.48 0.51
CA GLY A 52 -5.96 -8.60 1.22
C GLY A 52 -6.40 -7.14 1.18
N VAL A 53 -5.48 -6.23 1.51
CA VAL A 53 -5.74 -4.78 1.45
C VAL A 53 -5.33 -4.24 0.09
N LEU A 54 -6.21 -3.48 -0.55
CA LEU A 54 -5.97 -2.79 -1.81
C LEU A 54 -5.63 -1.32 -1.54
N LEU A 55 -4.80 -0.73 -2.40
CA LEU A 55 -4.52 0.70 -2.46
C LEU A 55 -4.80 1.22 -3.87
N GLY A 56 -5.69 2.21 -3.99
CA GLY A 56 -6.16 2.70 -5.28
C GLY A 56 -5.24 3.76 -5.91
N PHE A 57 -5.00 3.61 -7.20
CA PHE A 57 -4.24 4.51 -8.06
C PHE A 57 -5.13 5.07 -9.18
N ALA A 58 -4.56 5.84 -10.11
CA ALA A 58 -5.33 6.54 -11.14
C ALA A 58 -6.09 5.61 -12.11
N ASP A 59 -5.54 4.43 -12.41
CA ASP A 59 -6.01 3.50 -13.45
C ASP A 59 -6.16 2.05 -12.96
N GLY A 60 -6.10 1.83 -11.64
CA GLY A 60 -6.14 0.51 -11.06
C GLY A 60 -5.79 0.51 -9.58
N ALA A 61 -5.47 -0.65 -9.04
CA ALA A 61 -5.10 -0.81 -7.64
C ALA A 61 -3.91 -1.75 -7.48
N LEU A 62 -3.21 -1.60 -6.35
CA LEU A 62 -2.24 -2.58 -5.89
C LEU A 62 -2.79 -3.31 -4.68
N ARG A 63 -2.64 -4.64 -4.64
CA ARG A 63 -2.79 -5.44 -3.43
C ARG A 63 -1.51 -5.35 -2.62
N ILE A 64 -1.65 -4.89 -1.38
CA ILE A 64 -0.57 -4.76 -0.41
C ILE A 64 -0.30 -6.12 0.22
N HIS A 65 0.96 -6.56 0.16
CA HIS A 65 1.41 -7.81 0.77
C HIS A 65 2.28 -7.56 1.99
N THR A 66 3.08 -6.50 1.97
CA THR A 66 3.94 -6.16 3.10
C THR A 66 4.08 -4.65 3.23
N LEU A 67 3.75 -4.14 4.41
CA LEU A 67 4.14 -2.81 4.84
C LEU A 67 5.27 -2.89 5.87
N LYS A 68 5.98 -1.78 6.09
CA LYS A 68 6.82 -1.60 7.28
C LYS A 68 6.47 -0.31 7.99
N ALA A 69 6.16 -0.42 9.28
CA ALA A 69 5.96 0.70 10.20
C ALA A 69 7.01 0.57 11.32
N ASP A 70 7.78 1.64 11.57
CA ASP A 70 8.83 1.67 12.60
C ASP A 70 9.79 0.48 12.59
N GLY A 71 10.16 0.02 11.38
CA GLY A 71 11.05 -1.12 11.17
C GLY A 71 10.38 -2.50 11.29
N VAL A 72 9.12 -2.56 11.72
CA VAL A 72 8.34 -3.80 11.88
C VAL A 72 7.57 -4.12 10.60
N ARG A 73 7.62 -5.38 10.16
CA ARG A 73 6.86 -5.87 8.99
C ARG A 73 5.39 -6.12 9.35
N LEU A 74 4.48 -5.63 8.52
CA LEU A 74 3.03 -5.86 8.62
C LEU A 74 2.57 -6.65 7.39
N GLU A 75 2.26 -7.93 7.60
CA GLU A 75 1.86 -8.87 6.53
C GLU A 75 0.39 -9.28 6.66
N ARG A 76 -0.21 -9.09 7.83
CA ARG A 76 -1.63 -9.38 8.05
C ARG A 76 -2.49 -8.25 7.48
N PRO A 77 -3.54 -8.56 6.69
CA PRO A 77 -4.42 -7.53 6.14
C PRO A 77 -5.07 -6.62 7.19
N SER A 78 -5.40 -7.15 8.38
CA SER A 78 -5.94 -6.36 9.50
C SER A 78 -4.98 -5.27 9.97
N ASP A 79 -3.68 -5.61 10.03
CA ASP A 79 -2.64 -4.73 10.55
C ASP A 79 -2.30 -3.67 9.50
N GLN A 80 -2.29 -4.06 8.22
CA GLN A 80 -2.13 -3.14 7.09
C GLN A 80 -3.27 -2.12 7.01
N ALA A 81 -4.52 -2.57 7.11
CA ALA A 81 -5.68 -1.68 7.12
C ALA A 81 -5.64 -0.73 8.33
N SER A 82 -5.28 -1.23 9.50
CA SER A 82 -5.13 -0.40 10.70
C SER A 82 -4.05 0.67 10.53
N ALA A 83 -2.91 0.32 9.93
CA ALA A 83 -1.85 1.27 9.64
C ALA A 83 -2.30 2.37 8.65
N PHE A 84 -3.06 2.02 7.61
CA PHE A 84 -3.63 3.02 6.69
C PHE A 84 -4.62 3.96 7.37
N ARG A 85 -5.47 3.45 8.27
CA ARG A 85 -6.38 4.29 9.07
C ARG A 85 -5.62 5.25 9.98
N LEU A 86 -4.55 4.78 10.64
CA LEU A 86 -3.69 5.63 11.48
C LEU A 86 -2.99 6.72 10.67
N LEU A 87 -2.69 6.45 9.39
CA LEU A 87 -2.14 7.43 8.45
C LEU A 87 -3.19 8.34 7.80
N GLY A 88 -4.48 8.20 8.14
CA GLY A 88 -5.55 9.00 7.57
C GLY A 88 -5.83 8.72 6.09
N VAL A 89 -5.42 7.56 5.56
CA VAL A 89 -5.84 7.10 4.23
C VAL A 89 -7.30 6.68 4.33
N LEU A 90 -8.14 7.19 3.42
CA LEU A 90 -9.57 6.92 3.44
C LEU A 90 -9.87 5.47 3.06
N GLU A 91 -10.87 4.87 3.70
CA GLU A 91 -11.42 3.58 3.31
C GLU A 91 -12.52 3.80 2.25
N GLY A 92 -12.50 3.05 1.15
CA GLY A 92 -13.43 3.21 0.02
C GLY A 92 -13.85 1.93 -0.66
#